data_AF-A0A0Q6X9H6-F1
#
_entry.id   AF-A0A0Q6X9H6-F1
#
_cell.length_a   1.000
_cell.length_b   1.000
_cell.length_c   1.000
_cell.angle_alpha   90.00
_cell.angle_beta   90.00
_cell.angle_gamma   90.00
#
_symmetry.space_group_name_H-M   'P 1'
#
loop_
_entity.id
_entity.type
_entity.pdbx_description
1 polymer ?
#
loop_
_entity_poly.entity_id
_entity_poly.type
_entity_poly.pdbx_seq_one_letter_code
_entity_poly.pdbx_strand_id
1 'polypeptide(L)'
;MTEFRSSLKFAVAAALAAGALGAQAQTATINYNRCDSTYDGWGAHLWKDGGIPVTGVEWQKPLQPSGKNDFGVFWTIKLDEFTKGRVNYIIHKGDSKEQGGRDMAFDGSATKEIWVNSGDRKIYTSLDDARKAREAKPCS
;
A
#
# COMPACT_ATOMS: atom_id res chain seq x y z
N MET A 1 59.75 -33.20 -13.43
CA MET A 1 58.34 -33.42 -13.81
C MET A 1 57.55 -33.66 -12.55
N THR A 2 56.95 -32.57 -12.09
CA THR A 2 55.58 -32.45 -11.57
C THR A 2 54.81 -33.76 -11.43
N GLU A 3 54.15 -33.96 -10.29
CA GLU A 3 52.68 -34.04 -10.21
C GLU A 3 52.20 -34.51 -8.82
N PHE A 4 51.37 -33.65 -8.22
CA PHE A 4 50.16 -33.96 -7.45
C PHE A 4 50.19 -35.06 -6.37
N ARG A 5 50.08 -34.62 -5.11
CA ARG A 5 49.13 -35.26 -4.17
C ARG A 5 48.23 -34.22 -3.52
N SER A 6 47.07 -34.11 -4.14
CA SER A 6 45.80 -33.60 -3.63
C SER A 6 45.47 -34.20 -2.26
N SER A 7 44.97 -33.36 -1.35
CA SER A 7 44.11 -33.78 -0.23
C SER A 7 43.32 -32.57 0.25
N LEU A 8 42.27 -32.21 -0.50
CA LEU A 8 41.29 -31.22 -0.06
C LEU A 8 40.37 -31.91 0.97
N LYS A 9 40.53 -31.54 2.25
CA LYS A 9 39.59 -31.95 3.31
C LYS A 9 38.32 -31.10 3.17
N PHE A 10 37.25 -31.69 2.64
CA PHE A 10 35.93 -31.07 2.71
C PHE A 10 35.38 -31.25 4.13
N ALA A 11 35.40 -30.18 4.91
CA ALA A 11 34.56 -30.08 6.11
C ALA A 11 33.21 -29.51 5.68
N VAL A 12 32.16 -30.33 5.71
CA VAL A 12 30.77 -29.86 5.59
C VAL A 12 30.37 -29.34 6.97
N ALA A 13 30.45 -28.02 7.16
CA ALA A 13 29.76 -27.36 8.25
C ALA A 13 28.31 -27.10 7.82
N ALA A 14 27.38 -27.96 8.25
CA ALA A 14 25.97 -27.64 8.18
C ALA A 14 25.65 -26.61 9.28
N ALA A 15 25.68 -25.32 8.92
CA ALA A 15 25.13 -24.28 9.76
C ALA A 15 23.60 -24.35 9.70
N LEU A 16 22.98 -24.86 10.76
CA LEU A 16 21.56 -24.62 11.02
C LEU A 16 21.38 -23.14 11.35
N ALA A 17 21.15 -22.33 10.34
CA ALA A 17 20.60 -21.00 10.53
C ALA A 17 19.12 -21.15 10.91
N ALA A 18 18.84 -21.28 12.21
CA ALA A 18 17.53 -20.97 12.76
C ALA A 18 17.33 -19.45 12.62
N GLY A 19 16.94 -19.01 11.42
CA GLY A 19 16.48 -17.66 11.20
C GLY A 19 15.23 -17.47 12.04
N ALA A 20 15.31 -16.63 13.06
CA ALA A 20 14.14 -15.99 13.63
C ALA A 20 13.40 -15.34 12.46
N LEU A 21 12.31 -15.98 12.01
CA LEU A 21 11.34 -15.36 11.13
C LEU A 21 10.70 -14.25 11.96
N GLY A 22 11.37 -13.08 12.01
CA GLY A 22 10.72 -11.85 12.40
C GLY A 22 9.48 -11.75 11.53
N ALA A 23 8.30 -11.68 12.16
CA ALA A 23 7.05 -11.53 11.44
C ALA A 23 7.23 -10.38 10.43
N GLN A 24 7.18 -10.71 9.14
CA GLN A 24 7.27 -9.69 8.11
C GLN A 24 6.11 -8.71 8.33
N ALA A 25 6.42 -7.43 8.47
CA ALA A 25 5.39 -6.42 8.68
C ALA A 25 4.43 -6.47 7.48
N GLN A 26 3.17 -6.80 7.75
CA GLN A 26 2.18 -6.91 6.70
C GLN A 26 1.81 -5.53 6.19
N THR A 27 1.65 -5.39 4.89
CA THR A 27 1.27 -4.12 4.24
C THR A 27 -0.02 -4.25 3.45
N ALA A 28 -0.70 -3.11 3.26
CA ALA A 28 -1.74 -2.97 2.25
C ALA A 28 -1.46 -1.75 1.37
N THR A 29 -1.98 -1.75 0.15
CA THR A 29 -1.78 -0.70 -0.83
C THR A 29 -3.10 -0.05 -1.24
N ILE A 30 -3.13 1.27 -1.26
CA ILE A 30 -4.20 2.05 -1.90
C ILE A 30 -3.62 2.62 -3.19
N ASN A 31 -4.16 2.22 -4.34
CA ASN A 31 -3.83 2.78 -5.65
C ASN A 31 -4.88 3.81 -6.05
N TYR A 32 -4.46 4.95 -6.58
CA TYR A 32 -5.34 6.07 -6.91
C TYR A 32 -5.02 6.68 -8.27
N ASN A 33 -6.01 6.64 -9.15
CA ASN A 33 -5.94 7.14 -10.52
C ASN A 33 -6.78 8.42 -10.68
N ARG A 34 -6.14 9.48 -11.16
CA ARG A 34 -6.80 10.76 -11.50
C ARG A 34 -6.81 11.02 -12.99
N CYS A 35 -7.91 11.59 -13.48
CA CYS A 35 -8.05 12.01 -14.87
C CYS A 35 -7.03 13.06 -15.32
N ASP A 36 -6.72 14.01 -14.45
CA ASP A 36 -5.73 15.06 -14.73
C ASP A 36 -4.28 14.60 -14.52
N SER A 37 -4.06 13.35 -14.10
CA SER A 37 -2.75 12.79 -13.72
C SER A 37 -1.94 13.67 -12.76
N THR A 38 -2.60 14.57 -12.02
CA THR A 38 -1.98 15.58 -11.16
C THR A 38 -2.19 15.22 -9.71
N TYR A 39 -1.10 14.90 -9.02
CA TYR A 39 -1.13 14.33 -7.67
C TYR A 39 -0.51 15.25 -6.60
N ASP A 40 0.05 16.39 -7.00
CA ASP A 40 0.69 17.32 -6.07
C ASP A 40 -0.29 17.83 -5.01
N GLY A 41 0.09 17.61 -3.74
CA GLY A 41 -0.71 17.94 -2.57
C GLY A 41 -1.77 16.91 -2.19
N TRP A 42 -1.94 15.82 -2.95
CA TRP A 42 -2.80 14.72 -2.57
C TRP A 42 -2.09 13.78 -1.58
N GLY A 43 -2.75 13.47 -0.48
CA GLY A 43 -2.28 12.50 0.52
C GLY A 43 -3.41 11.66 1.09
N ALA A 44 -3.05 10.68 1.91
CA ALA A 44 -3.99 9.85 2.64
C ALA A 44 -3.97 10.19 4.14
N HIS A 45 -5.12 10.60 4.68
CA HIS A 45 -5.34 10.66 6.11
C HIS A 45 -5.79 9.28 6.60
N LEU A 46 -5.13 8.73 7.64
CA LEU A 46 -5.32 7.35 8.10
C LEU A 46 -5.58 7.31 9.60
N TRP A 47 -6.54 6.47 10.02
CA TRP A 47 -6.83 6.28 11.44
C TRP A 47 -7.29 4.85 11.76
N LYS A 48 -7.06 4.47 13.01
CA LYS A 48 -7.44 3.20 13.63
C LYS A 48 -8.89 3.27 14.12
N ASP A 49 -9.46 2.12 14.46
CA ASP A 49 -10.77 2.06 15.09
C ASP A 49 -10.85 2.96 16.34
N GLY A 50 -12.02 3.53 16.58
CA GLY A 50 -12.22 4.54 17.64
C GLY A 50 -11.74 5.94 17.27
N GLY A 51 -11.37 6.19 16.01
CA GLY A 51 -10.97 7.53 15.54
C GLY A 51 -9.53 7.92 15.90
N ILE A 52 -8.69 6.95 16.27
CA ILE A 52 -7.34 7.20 16.76
C ILE A 52 -6.39 7.35 15.56
N PRO A 53 -5.69 8.50 15.37
CA PRO A 53 -4.77 8.67 14.25
C PRO A 53 -3.65 7.63 14.23
N VAL A 54 -3.19 7.30 13.01
CA VAL A 54 -1.93 6.57 12.79
C VAL A 54 -0.76 7.50 13.14
N THR A 55 0.32 6.95 13.69
CA THR A 55 1.46 7.76 14.13
C THR A 55 2.07 8.55 12.96
N GLY A 56 2.20 9.87 13.13
CA GLY A 56 2.80 10.75 12.12
C GLY A 56 1.89 11.16 10.96
N VAL A 57 0.61 10.74 10.98
CA VAL A 57 -0.40 11.12 9.99
C VAL A 57 -1.43 12.05 10.65
N GLU A 58 -1.54 13.26 10.11
CA GLU A 58 -2.49 14.29 10.56
C GLU A 58 -3.28 14.82 9.37
N TRP A 59 -4.32 15.62 9.61
CA TRP A 59 -5.08 16.24 8.51
C TRP A 59 -4.19 17.20 7.70
N GLN A 60 -3.46 18.09 8.37
CA GLN A 60 -2.57 19.06 7.72
C GLN A 60 -1.26 18.42 7.22
N LYS A 61 -0.96 17.20 7.64
CA LYS A 61 0.23 16.43 7.26
C LYS A 61 -0.18 14.99 6.91
N PRO A 62 -0.87 14.79 5.77
CA PRO A 62 -1.32 13.45 5.38
C PRO A 62 -0.14 12.59 4.94
N LEU A 63 -0.34 11.27 4.94
CA LEU A 63 0.62 10.34 4.37
C LEU A 63 0.82 10.66 2.88
N GLN A 64 2.05 10.93 2.49
CA GLN A 64 2.40 11.20 1.10
C GLN A 64 2.44 9.91 0.28
N PRO A 65 2.16 9.96 -1.03
CA PRO A 65 2.29 8.79 -1.89
C PRO A 65 3.66 8.12 -1.75
N SER A 66 3.66 6.80 -1.68
CA SER A 66 4.87 5.98 -1.64
C SER A 66 5.55 5.89 -3.01
N GLY A 67 4.79 6.13 -4.08
CA GLY A 67 5.31 6.15 -5.45
C GLY A 67 4.21 6.32 -6.49
N LYS A 68 4.58 6.06 -7.74
CA LYS A 68 3.71 6.10 -8.92
C LYS A 68 3.89 4.81 -9.74
N ASN A 69 2.81 4.32 -10.33
CA ASN A 69 2.77 3.20 -11.27
C ASN A 69 1.87 3.54 -12.46
N ASP A 70 1.60 2.57 -13.33
CA ASP A 70 0.81 2.77 -14.56
C ASP A 70 -0.68 3.06 -14.31
N PHE A 71 -1.17 2.86 -13.08
CA PHE A 71 -2.52 3.24 -12.70
C PHE A 71 -2.59 4.67 -12.16
N GLY A 72 -1.57 5.11 -11.45
CA GLY A 72 -1.54 6.41 -10.80
C GLY A 72 -0.56 6.42 -9.63
N VAL A 73 -0.88 7.14 -8.55
CA VAL A 73 -0.06 7.11 -7.33
C VAL A 73 -0.55 6.00 -6.40
N PHE A 74 0.32 5.57 -5.49
CA PHE A 74 -0.05 4.58 -4.48
C PHE A 74 0.53 4.92 -3.11
N TRP A 75 -0.14 4.43 -2.06
CA TRP A 75 0.33 4.46 -0.68
C TRP A 75 0.51 3.04 -0.16
N THR A 76 1.68 2.74 0.41
CA THR A 76 1.93 1.52 1.17
C THR A 76 1.69 1.78 2.65
N ILE A 77 0.76 1.02 3.23
CA ILE A 77 0.29 1.17 4.60
C ILE A 77 0.79 -0.02 5.40
N LYS A 78 1.51 0.24 6.51
CA LYS A 78 1.88 -0.81 7.46
C LYS A 78 0.66 -1.18 8.30
N LEU A 79 0.34 -2.46 8.38
CA LEU A 79 -0.86 -2.96 9.06
C LEU A 79 -0.66 -3.23 10.55
N ASP A 80 0.58 -3.15 11.04
CA ASP A 80 0.94 -3.32 12.45
C ASP A 80 0.29 -2.27 13.37
N GLU A 81 0.01 -1.07 12.86
CA GLU A 81 -0.73 -0.04 13.58
C GLU A 81 -2.25 -0.29 13.65
N PHE A 82 -2.80 -1.22 12.87
CA PHE A 82 -4.25 -1.46 12.78
C PHE A 82 -4.65 -2.76 13.49
N THR A 83 -5.12 -2.65 14.73
CA THR A 83 -5.34 -3.78 15.67
C THR A 83 -6.30 -4.88 15.19
N LYS A 84 -6.99 -4.71 14.05
CA LYS A 84 -7.83 -5.73 13.39
C LYS A 84 -7.73 -5.69 11.86
N GLY A 85 -6.71 -5.03 11.32
CA GLY A 85 -6.51 -4.83 9.88
C GLY A 85 -7.49 -3.88 9.20
N ARG A 86 -8.53 -3.37 9.89
CA ARG A 86 -9.41 -2.33 9.33
C ARG A 86 -8.65 -1.03 9.16
N VAL A 87 -8.41 -0.63 7.92
CA VAL A 87 -7.78 0.62 7.55
C VAL A 87 -8.87 1.62 7.23
N ASN A 88 -8.99 2.68 8.03
CA ASN A 88 -9.87 3.80 7.73
C ASN A 88 -9.06 4.93 7.09
N TYR A 89 -9.60 5.53 6.02
CA TYR A 89 -8.86 6.53 5.25
C TYR A 89 -9.75 7.60 4.59
N ILE A 90 -9.12 8.73 4.28
CA ILE A 90 -9.60 9.75 3.34
C ILE A 90 -8.44 10.11 2.41
N ILE A 91 -8.64 10.06 1.10
CA ILE A 91 -7.72 10.66 0.12
C ILE A 91 -8.12 12.13 -0.06
N HIS A 92 -7.20 13.07 0.15
CA HIS A 92 -7.52 14.49 0.08
C HIS A 92 -6.34 15.38 -0.32
N LYS A 93 -6.66 16.60 -0.78
CA LYS A 93 -5.74 17.72 -1.00
C LYS A 93 -6.28 18.95 -0.27
N GLY A 94 -5.64 19.32 0.84
CA GLY A 94 -6.22 20.31 1.77
C GLY A 94 -7.62 19.85 2.17
N ASP A 95 -8.63 20.72 2.03
CA ASP A 95 -10.03 20.38 2.34
C ASP A 95 -10.78 19.68 1.20
N SER A 96 -10.16 19.53 0.02
CA SER A 96 -10.76 18.79 -1.09
C SER A 96 -10.62 17.29 -0.85
N LYS A 97 -11.74 16.61 -0.63
CA LYS A 97 -11.79 15.16 -0.37
C LYS A 97 -12.22 14.38 -1.62
N GLU A 98 -11.63 13.21 -1.81
CA GLU A 98 -12.02 12.25 -2.84
C GLU A 98 -13.24 11.39 -2.39
N GLN A 99 -13.73 10.51 -3.26
CA GLN A 99 -14.79 9.53 -2.99
C GLN A 99 -16.07 10.21 -2.47
N GLY A 100 -16.33 11.41 -2.95
CA GLY A 100 -17.47 12.24 -2.58
C GLY A 100 -17.43 12.73 -1.14
N GLY A 101 -16.24 12.86 -0.54
CA GLY A 101 -16.05 13.38 0.82
C GLY A 101 -16.37 12.40 1.94
N ARG A 102 -16.49 11.11 1.63
CA ARG A 102 -16.83 10.06 2.58
C ARG A 102 -15.60 9.52 3.30
N ASP A 103 -15.81 9.11 4.54
CA ASP A 103 -14.85 8.30 5.28
C ASP A 103 -14.88 6.89 4.72
N MET A 104 -13.74 6.41 4.25
CA MET A 104 -13.62 5.11 3.59
C MET A 104 -12.93 4.11 4.50
N ALA A 105 -13.21 2.83 4.31
CA ALA A 105 -12.53 1.76 5.03
C ALA A 105 -12.44 0.50 4.19
N PHE A 106 -11.43 -0.31 4.46
CA PHE A 106 -11.30 -1.68 3.96
C PHE A 106 -10.59 -2.55 5.00
N ASP A 107 -10.77 -3.88 4.88
CA ASP A 107 -10.04 -4.83 5.71
C ASP A 107 -8.71 -5.21 5.02
N GLY A 108 -7.63 -4.64 5.53
CA GLY A 108 -6.27 -4.92 5.09
C GLY A 108 -5.78 -6.34 5.41
N SER A 109 -6.46 -7.09 6.28
CA SER A 109 -6.18 -8.51 6.51
C SER A 109 -6.70 -9.37 5.36
N ALA A 110 -7.87 -9.03 4.83
CA ALA A 110 -8.52 -9.75 3.74
C ALA A 110 -8.10 -9.24 2.34
N THR A 111 -7.89 -7.93 2.18
CA THR A 111 -7.56 -7.29 0.90
C THR A 111 -6.28 -6.49 1.03
N LYS A 112 -5.21 -6.96 0.38
CA LYS A 112 -3.88 -6.31 0.44
C LYS A 112 -3.73 -5.16 -0.55
N GLU A 113 -4.61 -5.05 -1.53
CA GLU A 113 -4.53 -4.00 -2.53
C GLU A 113 -5.92 -3.56 -2.96
N ILE A 114 -6.15 -2.25 -2.94
CA ILE A 114 -7.37 -1.63 -3.44
C ILE A 114 -7.04 -0.59 -4.50
N TRP A 115 -8.03 -0.30 -5.34
CA TRP A 115 -7.92 0.61 -6.46
C TRP A 115 -9.06 1.63 -6.41
N VAL A 116 -8.74 2.91 -6.58
CA VAL A 116 -9.66 4.04 -6.50
C VAL A 116 -9.49 4.91 -7.74
N ASN A 117 -10.60 5.21 -8.40
CA ASN A 117 -10.66 6.17 -9.49
C ASN A 117 -11.20 7.50 -8.96
N SER A 118 -10.54 8.61 -9.29
CA SER A 118 -11.01 9.95 -8.93
C SER A 118 -12.42 10.21 -9.44
N GLY A 119 -13.27 10.79 -8.57
CA GLY A 119 -14.67 11.03 -8.86
C GLY A 119 -15.59 9.82 -8.72
N ASP A 120 -15.05 8.62 -8.41
CA ASP A 120 -15.86 7.45 -8.08
C ASP A 120 -15.90 7.23 -6.56
N ARG A 121 -17.06 6.84 -6.04
CA ARG A 121 -17.26 6.54 -4.62
C ARG A 121 -16.91 5.09 -4.26
N LYS A 122 -16.60 4.25 -5.25
CA LYS A 122 -16.35 2.82 -5.09
C LYS A 122 -14.89 2.52 -4.77
N ILE A 123 -14.69 1.47 -3.98
CA ILE A 123 -13.41 0.76 -3.85
C ILE A 123 -13.46 -0.45 -4.77
N TYR A 124 -12.41 -0.66 -5.55
CA TYR A 124 -12.21 -1.86 -6.36
C TYR A 124 -11.12 -2.72 -5.73
N THR A 125 -11.30 -4.04 -5.76
CA THR A 125 -10.35 -5.02 -5.23
C THR A 125 -9.58 -5.75 -6.33
N SER A 126 -9.69 -5.27 -7.58
CA SER A 126 -8.92 -5.71 -8.73
C SER A 126 -8.60 -4.51 -9.63
N LEU A 127 -7.42 -4.54 -10.25
CA LEU A 127 -7.01 -3.52 -11.22
C LEU A 127 -7.92 -3.51 -12.44
N ASP A 128 -8.30 -4.70 -12.93
CA ASP A 128 -9.12 -4.85 -14.12
C ASP A 128 -10.50 -4.22 -13.95
N ASP A 129 -11.16 -4.42 -12.79
CA ASP A 129 -12.47 -3.80 -12.55
C ASP A 129 -12.37 -2.29 -12.38
N ALA A 130 -11.28 -1.81 -11.78
CA ALA A 130 -11.02 -0.37 -11.70
C ALA A 130 -10.80 0.24 -13.09
N ARG A 131 -10.04 -0.43 -13.97
CA ARG A 131 -9.83 0.01 -15.36
C ARG A 131 -11.12 0.02 -16.15
N LYS A 132 -11.90 -1.07 -16.13
CA LYS A 132 -13.22 -1.14 -16.78
C LYS A 132 -14.15 -0.03 -16.29
N ALA A 133 -14.13 0.27 -14.99
CA ALA A 133 -14.93 1.37 -14.46
C ALA A 133 -14.47 2.75 -14.94
N ARG A 134 -13.16 2.98 -15.06
CA ARG A 134 -12.61 4.20 -15.66
C ARG A 134 -12.95 4.30 -17.14
N GLU A 135 -12.88 3.21 -17.89
CA GLU A 135 -13.27 3.16 -19.30
C GLU A 135 -14.77 3.46 -19.49
N ALA A 136 -15.63 2.95 -18.60
CA ALA A 136 -17.07 3.21 -18.62
C ALA A 136 -17.44 4.66 -18.22
N LYS A 137 -16.53 5.36 -17.51
CA LYS A 137 -16.66 6.77 -17.12
C LYS A 137 -15.36 7.51 -17.47
N PRO A 138 -15.12 7.75 -18.77
CA PRO A 138 -13.86 8.29 -19.23
C PRO A 138 -13.65 9.70 -18.70
N CYS A 139 -12.38 10.08 -18.63
CA CYS A 139 -11.98 11.43 -18.30
C CYS A 139 -12.45 12.38 -19.41
N SER A 140 -13.21 13.40 -19.01
CA SER A 140 -13.69 14.48 -19.91
C SER A 140 -12.58 15.43 -20.30
#